data_AF-A0A1Y3B3C2-F1
#
_entry.id   AF-A0A1Y3B3C2-F1
#
_cell.length_a   1.000
_cell.length_b   1.000
_cell.length_c   1.000
_cell.angle_alpha   90.00
_cell.angle_beta   90.00
_cell.angle_gamma   90.00
#
_symmetry.space_group_name_H-M   'P 1'
#
loop_
_entity.id
_entity.type
_entity.pdbx_description
1 polymer ?
#
loop_
_entity_poly.entity_id
_entity_poly.type
_entity_poly.pdbx_seq_one_letter_code
_entity_poly.pdbx_strand_id
1 'polypeptide(L)' 'MQACGGAILTTVSDLGDDNLGRCEHFEEKQIGKERYNFFTGCPNSKTVTIILRGGAEQFIEETERSLHDAIMIVRR' A
#
# COMPACT_ATOMS: atom_id res chain seq x y z
N MET A 1 7.23 -0.89 7.91
CA MET A 1 5.99 -0.58 7.18
C MET A 1 5.59 0.86 7.48
N GLN A 2 5.64 1.78 6.51
CA GLN A 2 5.33 3.19 6.78
C GLN A 2 3.82 3.50 6.79
N ALA A 3 2.97 2.59 6.31
CA ALA A 3 1.52 2.79 6.27
C ALA A 3 0.87 2.75 7.67
N CYS A 4 0.98 1.63 8.39
CA CYS A 4 0.39 1.47 9.73
C CYS A 4 1.33 1.90 10.86
N GLY A 5 2.59 2.25 10.56
CA GLY A 5 3.60 2.65 11.56
C GLY A 5 4.33 1.50 12.27
N GLY A 6 4.06 0.24 11.89
CA GLY A 6 4.72 -0.93 12.50
C GLY A 6 6.18 -1.09 12.09
N ALA A 7 6.99 -1.56 13.05
CA ALA A 7 8.41 -1.88 12.86
C ALA A 7 8.59 -3.25 12.19
N ILE A 8 9.63 -3.38 11.35
CA ILE A 8 10.00 -4.68 10.78
C ILE A 8 10.94 -5.35 11.78
N LEU A 9 10.52 -6.50 12.30
CA LEU A 9 11.30 -7.30 13.25
C LEU A 9 11.73 -8.61 12.59
N THR A 10 12.91 -9.10 12.96
CA THR A 10 13.49 -10.36 12.45
C THR A 10 13.11 -11.57 13.29
N THR A 11 12.77 -11.34 14.56
CA THR A 11 12.53 -12.40 15.54
C THR A 11 11.23 -12.14 16.29
N VAL A 12 10.43 -13.19 16.47
CA VAL A 12 9.11 -13.10 17.11
C VAL A 12 9.22 -12.78 18.61
N SER A 13 10.34 -13.16 19.24
CA SER A 13 10.62 -12.89 20.66
C SER A 13 10.75 -11.40 20.99
N ASP A 14 11.11 -10.56 20.00
CA ASP A 14 11.28 -9.11 20.17
C ASP A 14 9.98 -8.33 19.89
N LEU A 15 8.86 -9.04 19.71
CA LEU A 15 7.56 -8.43 19.49
C LEU A 15 7.08 -7.77 20.78
N GLY A 16 6.90 -6.46 20.72
CA GLY A 16 6.34 -5.64 21.79
C GLY A 16 5.29 -4.69 21.23
N ASP A 17 4.47 -4.13 22.13
CA ASP A 17 3.37 -3.24 21.74
C ASP A 17 3.84 -2.00 20.98
N ASP A 18 5.05 -1.53 21.26
CA ASP A 18 5.68 -0.38 20.57
C ASP A 18 5.98 -0.67 19.09
N ASN A 19 6.09 -1.94 18.71
CA ASN A 19 6.40 -2.37 17.34
C ASN A 19 5.13 -2.55 16.48
N LEU A 20 3.94 -2.53 17.09
CA LEU A 20 2.68 -2.77 16.41
C LEU A 20 2.16 -1.51 15.71
N GLY A 21 1.72 -1.69 14.46
CA GLY A 21 1.05 -0.64 13.71
C GLY A 21 -0.45 -0.53 14.03
N ARG A 22 -1.05 0.63 13.74
CA ARG A 22 -2.51 0.85 13.83
C ARG A 22 -3.11 1.27 12.49
N CYS A 23 -4.28 0.72 12.20
CA CYS A 23 -5.15 1.10 11.08
C CYS A 23 -6.59 1.18 11.59
N GLU A 24 -7.39 2.08 11.02
CA GLU A 24 -8.80 2.22 11.38
C GLU A 24 -9.66 1.12 10.74
N HIS A 25 -9.37 0.78 9.48
CA HIS A 25 -10.14 -0.17 8.71
C HIS A 25 -9.24 -1.18 8.00
N PHE A 26 -9.63 -2.44 8.10
CA PHE A 26 -9.03 -3.56 7.41
C PHE A 26 -10.11 -4.34 6.67
N GLU A 27 -9.92 -4.54 5.37
CA GLU A 27 -10.87 -5.31 4.54
C GLU A 27 -10.12 -6.19 3.55
N GLU A 28 -10.60 -7.41 3.35
CA GLU A 28 -10.21 -8.25 2.22
C GLU A 28 -11.22 -8.05 1.09
N LYS A 29 -10.76 -7.58 -0.08
CA LYS A 29 -11.60 -7.43 -1.27
C LYS A 29 -11.03 -8.28 -2.40
N GLN A 30 -11.93 -9.00 -3.08
CA GLN A 30 -11.58 -9.71 -4.30
C GLN A 30 -11.62 -8.75 -5.49
N ILE A 31 -10.50 -8.68 -6.22
CA ILE A 31 -10.37 -7.88 -7.44
C ILE A 31 -9.97 -8.83 -8.56
N GLY A 32 -10.88 -9.04 -9.52
CA GLY A 32 -10.69 -10.03 -10.57
C GLY A 32 -10.65 -11.44 -9.99
N LYS A 33 -9.53 -12.15 -10.19
CA LYS A 33 -9.32 -13.51 -9.69
C LYS A 33 -8.49 -13.58 -8.40
N GLU A 34 -8.04 -12.44 -7.88
CA GLU A 34 -7.14 -12.37 -6.73
C GLU A 34 -7.80 -11.63 -5.57
N ARG A 35 -7.35 -11.95 -4.35
CA ARG A 35 -7.81 -11.30 -3.12
C ARG A 35 -6.73 -10.37 -2.60
N TYR A 36 -7.12 -9.14 -2.31
CA TYR A 36 -6.25 -8.08 -1.82
C TYR A 36 -6.69 -7.66 -0.43
N ASN A 37 -5.72 -7.48 0.46
CA ASN A 37 -5.93 -7.00 1.82
C ASN A 37 -5.66 -5.50 1.88
N PHE A 38 -6.67 -4.72 2.23
CA PHE A 38 -6.61 -3.26 2.28
C PHE A 38 -6.51 -2.79 3.71
N PHE A 39 -5.52 -1.94 3.96
CA PHE A 39 -5.37 -1.22 5.21
C PHE A 39 -5.70 0.25 4.92
N THR A 40 -6.77 0.78 5.51
CA THR A 40 -7.23 2.16 5.30
C THR A 40 -7.44 2.88 6.64
N GLY A 41 -7.49 4.22 6.59
CA GLY A 41 -7.57 5.06 7.78
C GLY A 41 -6.36 4.92 8.70
N CYS A 42 -5.15 4.93 8.13
CA CYS A 42 -3.92 4.90 8.90
C CYS A 42 -3.53 6.34 9.29
N PRO A 43 -3.55 6.71 10.59
CA PRO A 43 -3.46 8.12 11.03
C PRO A 43 -2.14 8.83 10.71
N ASN A 44 -1.08 8.08 10.42
CA ASN A 44 0.24 8.60 10.03
C ASN A 44 0.70 8.08 8.66
N SER A 45 -0.23 7.75 7.74
CA SER A 45 0.17 7.19 6.44
C SER A 45 0.96 8.21 5.61
N LYS A 46 2.28 8.04 5.56
CA LYS A 46 3.15 8.74 4.60
C LYS A 46 3.21 8.02 3.25
N THR A 47 2.44 6.95 3.11
CA THR A 47 2.46 6.07 1.95
C THR A 47 1.03 5.77 1.54
N VAL A 48 0.78 5.83 0.24
CA VAL A 48 -0.47 5.44 -0.38
C VAL A 48 -0.19 4.40 -1.45
N THR A 49 -1.16 3.54 -1.74
CA THR A 49 -1.06 2.51 -2.79
C THR A 49 -2.19 2.71 -3.77
N ILE A 50 -1.87 2.74 -5.07
CA ILE A 50 -2.84 2.86 -6.17
C ILE A 50 -2.88 1.52 -6.89
N ILE A 51 -4.05 0.91 -7.01
CA ILE A 51 -4.24 -0.33 -7.76
C ILE A 51 -4.70 0.02 -9.18
N LEU A 52 -3.86 -0.29 -10.17
CA LEU A 52 -4.17 -0.13 -11.59
C LEU A 52 -4.80 -1.41 -12.15
N ARG A 53 -5.77 -1.25 -13.03
CA ARG A 53 -6.42 -2.36 -13.74
C ARG A 53 -6.49 -2.04 -15.23
N GLY A 54 -6.17 -3.02 -16.06
CA GLY A 54 -6.18 -2.86 -17.51
C GLY A 54 -6.44 -4.20 -18.22
N GLY A 55 -6.81 -4.13 -19.50
CA GLY A 55 -7.14 -5.30 -20.30
C GLY A 55 -5.92 -6.08 -20.83
N ALA A 56 -4.76 -5.42 -20.93
CA ALA A 56 -3.50 -6.06 -21.28
C ALA A 56 -2.35 -5.47 -20.44
N GLU A 57 -1.34 -6.29 -20.16
CA GLU A 57 -0.19 -5.95 -19.33
C GLU A 57 0.56 -4.71 -19.84
N GLN A 58 0.75 -4.61 -21.16
CA GLN A 58 1.40 -3.46 -21.80
C GLN A 58 0.71 -2.12 -21.48
N PHE A 59 -0.63 -2.09 -21.37
CA PHE A 59 -1.34 -0.87 -21.01
C PHE A 59 -1.18 -0.52 -19.53
N ILE A 60 -1.07 -1.54 -18.66
CA ILE A 60 -0.86 -1.33 -17.22
C ILE A 60 0.54 -0.76 -16.99
N GLU A 61 1.57 -1.32 -17.63
CA GLU A 61 2.94 -0.81 -17.57
C GLU A 61 3.03 0.65 -18.04
N GLU A 62 2.36 0.97 -19.15
CA GLU A 62 2.36 2.34 -19.67
C GLU A 62 1.62 3.32 -18.75
N THR A 63 0.51 2.87 -18.14
CA THR A 63 -0.25 3.67 -17.17
C THR A 63 0.55 3.92 -15.90
N GLU A 64 1.30 2.92 -15.41
CA GLU A 64 2.20 3.06 -14.26
C GLU A 64 3.26 4.13 -14.53
N ARG A 65 3.94 4.07 -15.68
CA ARG A 65 4.92 5.08 -16.09
C ARG A 65 4.31 6.47 -16.18
N SER A 66 3.16 6.59 -16.84
CA SER A 66 2.45 7.87 -17.00
C SER A 66 2.07 8.50 -15.66
N LEU A 67 1.57 7.69 -14.71
CA LEU A 67 1.21 8.15 -13.38
C LEU A 67 2.43 8.53 -12.54
N HIS A 68 3.52 7.75 -12.65
CA HIS A 68 4.77 8.07 -11.98
C HIS A 68 5.28 9.45 -12.40
N ASP A 69 5.30 9.74 -13.71
CA ASP A 69 5.73 11.04 -14.23
C ASP A 69 4.81 12.18 -13.77
N ALA A 70 3.49 11.96 -13.80
CA ALA A 70 2.53 12.94 -13.30
C ALA A 70 2.74 13.25 -11.80
N ILE A 71 2.98 12.23 -10.97
CA ILE A 71 3.26 12.39 -9.54
C ILE A 71 4.56 13.19 -9.34
N MET A 72 5.60 12.88 -10.11
CA MET A 72 6.88 13.59 -10.02
C MET A 72 6.76 15.08 -10.36
N ILE A 73 5.89 15.45 -11.30
CA ILE A 73 5.61 16.87 -11.61
C ILE A 73 4.94 17.58 -10.43
N VAL A 74 4.00 16.93 -9.76
CA VAL A 74 3.23 17.50 -8.64
C VAL A 74 4.06 17.55 -7.34
N ARG A 75 5.08 16.71 -7.21
CA ARG A 75 5.95 16.57 -6.02
C ARG A 75 6.93 17.76 -5.80
N ARG A 76 6.54 18.97 -6.21
CA ARG A 76 7.36 20.18 -6.10
C ARG A 76 7.64 20.57 -4.65
#